data_AF-A0A6J4QDC1-F1
#
_entry.id   AF-A0A6J4QDC1-F1
#
_cell.length_a   1.000
_cell.length_b   1.000
_cell.length_c   1.000
_cell.angle_alpha   90.00
_cell.angle_beta   90.00
_cell.angle_gamma   90.00
#
_symmetry.space_group_name_H-M   'P 1'
#
loop_
_entity.id
_entity.type
_entity.pdbx_description
1 polymer ?
#
loop_
_entity_poly.entity_id
_entity_poly.type
_entity_poly.pdbx_seq_one_letter_code
_entity_poly.pdbx_strand_id
1 'polypeptide(L)'
;FAVIIMVGTTDVVFAVDSIPAIFSITSSVFVVWSANAFAVLGLRPLYFMLAGMMSRFVYLSVGLSVVLVFVGAKFFYSGIFDAKVPIWVSLPFIATVVAVSIAASLYKTRGGGSR
;
A
#
# COMPACT_ATOMS: atom_id res chain seq x y z
N PHE A 1 18.75 -15.82 -3.31
CA PHE A 1 17.64 -16.74 -3.66
C PHE A 1 16.37 -16.41 -2.85
N ALA A 2 16.42 -16.42 -1.51
CA ALA A 2 15.27 -16.08 -0.64
C ALA A 2 14.59 -14.74 -0.98
N VAL A 3 15.36 -13.71 -1.34
CA VAL A 3 14.83 -12.39 -1.75
C VAL A 3 13.91 -12.49 -2.99
N ILE A 4 14.29 -13.27 -3.99
CA ILE A 4 13.51 -13.41 -5.23
C ILE A 4 12.18 -14.11 -4.94
N ILE A 5 12.20 -15.11 -4.05
CA ILE A 5 10.99 -15.81 -3.60
C ILE A 5 10.07 -14.84 -2.86
N MET A 6 10.60 -14.10 -1.87
CA MET A 6 9.83 -13.11 -1.10
C MET A 6 9.23 -12.02 -1.98
N VAL A 7 9.99 -11.50 -2.94
CA VAL A 7 9.49 -10.47 -3.87
C VAL A 7 8.42 -11.06 -4.79
N GLY A 8 8.64 -12.25 -5.35
CA GLY A 8 7.66 -12.92 -6.20
C GLY A 8 6.36 -13.28 -5.47
N THR A 9 6.44 -13.75 -4.23
CA THR A 9 5.23 -14.03 -3.43
C THR A 9 4.51 -12.77 -3.01
N THR A 10 5.24 -11.71 -2.67
CA THR A 10 4.62 -10.42 -2.31
C THR A 10 3.87 -9.82 -3.49
N ASP A 11 4.43 -9.90 -4.70
CA ASP A 11 3.78 -9.42 -5.93
C ASP A 11 2.48 -10.19 -6.25
N VAL A 12 2.52 -11.52 -6.15
CA VAL A 12 1.33 -12.37 -6.34
C VAL A 12 0.23 -12.03 -5.31
N VAL A 13 0.60 -11.84 -4.04
CA VAL A 13 -0.36 -11.44 -2.99
C VAL A 13 -0.93 -10.05 -3.26
N PHE A 14 -0.10 -9.11 -3.75
CA PHE A 14 -0.54 -7.78 -4.15
C PHE A 14 -1.51 -7.82 -5.33
N ALA A 15 -1.27 -8.69 -6.32
CA ALA A 15 -2.12 -8.85 -7.49
C ALA A 15 -3.52 -9.37 -7.11
N VAL A 16 -3.64 -10.24 -6.10
CA VAL A 16 -4.93 -10.82 -5.68
C VAL A 16 -5.93 -9.76 -5.18
N ASP A 17 -5.46 -8.71 -4.51
CA ASP A 17 -6.33 -7.63 -4.04
C ASP A 17 -6.44 -6.48 -5.05
N SER A 18 -5.31 -6.11 -5.68
CA SER A 18 -5.28 -4.97 -6.60
C SER A 18 -5.98 -5.23 -7.95
N ILE A 19 -5.99 -6.47 -8.45
CA ILE A 19 -6.64 -6.82 -9.71
C ILE A 19 -8.18 -6.69 -9.61
N PRO A 20 -8.88 -7.29 -8.63
CA PRO A 20 -10.33 -7.10 -8.47
C PRO A 20 -10.72 -5.64 -8.25
N ALA A 21 -9.91 -4.90 -7.47
CA ALA A 21 -10.16 -3.49 -7.21
C ALA A 21 -10.08 -2.64 -8.49
N ILE A 22 -9.07 -2.86 -9.34
CA ILE A 22 -8.94 -2.12 -10.61
C ILE A 22 -10.05 -2.53 -11.59
N PHE A 23 -10.40 -3.81 -11.68
CA PHE A 23 -11.50 -4.28 -12.53
C PHE A 23 -12.87 -3.73 -12.11
N SER A 24 -13.02 -3.27 -10.86
CA SER A 24 -14.24 -2.59 -10.40
C SER A 24 -14.39 -1.16 -10.94
N ILE A 25 -13.31 -0.54 -11.43
CA ILE A 25 -13.27 0.85 -11.93
C ILE A 25 -13.01 0.90 -13.44
N THR A 26 -12.24 -0.05 -13.99
CA THR A 26 -11.92 -0.12 -15.41
C THR A 26 -12.06 -1.54 -15.95
N SER A 27 -12.61 -1.68 -17.16
CA SER A 27 -12.74 -2.97 -17.85
C SER A 27 -11.61 -3.24 -18.86
N SER A 28 -10.64 -2.31 -19.01
CA SER A 28 -9.56 -2.44 -19.98
C SER A 28 -8.46 -3.39 -19.49
N VAL A 29 -8.58 -4.66 -19.87
CA VAL A 29 -7.62 -5.72 -19.55
C VAL A 29 -6.18 -5.34 -19.91
N PHE A 30 -5.96 -4.65 -21.03
CA PHE A 30 -4.63 -4.17 -21.44
C PHE A 30 -3.98 -3.24 -20.41
N VAL A 31 -4.74 -2.35 -19.77
CA VAL A 31 -4.21 -1.41 -18.76
C VAL A 31 -3.82 -2.17 -17.49
N VAL A 32 -4.61 -3.17 -17.09
CA VAL A 32 -4.32 -4.01 -15.93
C VAL A 32 -3.03 -4.83 -16.14
N TRP A 33 -2.91 -5.49 -17.29
CA TRP A 33 -1.74 -6.32 -17.61
C TRP A 33 -0.46 -5.50 -17.76
N SER A 34 -0.53 -4.37 -18.47
CA SER A 34 0.63 -3.50 -18.65
C SER A 34 1.09 -2.89 -17.32
N ALA A 35 0.17 -2.40 -16.48
CA ALA A 35 0.50 -1.86 -15.16
C ALA A 35 1.18 -2.89 -14.25
N ASN A 36 0.67 -4.12 -14.19
CA ASN A 36 1.27 -5.18 -13.35
C ASN A 36 2.63 -5.65 -13.89
N ALA A 37 2.77 -5.77 -15.21
CA ALA A 37 4.06 -6.08 -15.83
C ALA A 37 5.11 -5.00 -15.52
N PHE A 38 4.74 -3.71 -15.63
CA PHE A 38 5.65 -2.61 -15.25
C PHE A 38 5.98 -2.58 -13.77
N ALA A 39 5.03 -2.93 -12.88
CA ALA A 39 5.28 -3.03 -11.45
C ALA A 39 6.39 -4.05 -11.16
N VAL A 40 6.26 -5.29 -11.69
CA VAL A 40 7.25 -6.35 -11.51
C VAL A 40 8.62 -6.00 -12.09
N LEU A 41 8.65 -5.38 -13.29
CA LEU A 41 9.90 -4.98 -13.94
C LEU A 41 10.68 -3.94 -13.12
N GLY A 42 9.99 -3.05 -12.39
CA GLY A 42 10.58 -2.04 -11.53
C GLY A 42 11.06 -2.54 -10.15
N LEU A 43 10.57 -3.68 -9.66
CA LEU A 43 10.82 -4.14 -8.28
C LEU A 43 12.29 -4.41 -7.98
N ARG A 44 13.06 -4.95 -8.94
CA ARG A 44 14.45 -5.35 -8.70
C ARG A 44 15.36 -4.17 -8.29
N PRO A 45 15.44 -3.06 -9.03
CA PRO A 45 16.21 -1.89 -8.61
C PRO A 45 15.60 -1.18 -7.38
N LEU A 46 14.26 -1.15 -7.26
CA LEU A 46 13.59 -0.54 -6.10
C LEU A 46 13.86 -1.30 -4.79
N TYR A 47 13.96 -2.63 -4.82
CA TYR A 47 14.29 -3.44 -3.64
C TYR A 47 15.67 -3.06 -3.08
N PHE A 48 16.67 -2.87 -3.94
CA PHE A 48 18.01 -2.48 -3.51
C PHE A 48 18.02 -1.08 -2.89
N MET A 49 17.27 -0.15 -3.50
CA MET A 49 17.10 1.21 -2.97
C MET A 49 16.38 1.21 -1.62
N LEU A 50 15.30 0.44 -1.49
CA LEU A 50 14.49 0.32 -0.28
C LEU A 50 15.27 -0.35 0.86
N ALA A 51 16.07 -1.39 0.58
CA ALA A 51 16.91 -2.03 1.58
C ALA A 51 17.88 -1.05 2.27
N GLY A 52 18.40 -0.06 1.53
CA GLY A 52 19.23 1.01 2.10
C GLY A 52 18.44 2.06 2.89
N MET A 53 17.15 2.25 2.60
CA MET A 53 16.28 3.25 3.24
C MET A 53 15.43 2.68 4.39
N MET A 54 15.36 1.35 4.52
CA MET A 54 14.46 0.66 5.46
C MET A 54 14.68 1.07 6.93
N SER A 55 15.91 1.47 7.29
CA SER A 55 16.24 1.98 8.63
C SER A 55 15.52 3.29 9.01
N ARG A 56 14.98 4.04 8.03
CA ARG A 56 14.32 5.34 8.25
C ARG A 56 12.79 5.29 8.34
N PHE A 57 12.17 4.14 8.05
CA PHE A 57 10.70 4.01 7.90
C PHE A 57 10.03 3.13 8.97
N VAL A 58 10.52 3.15 10.20
CA VAL A 58 10.00 2.31 11.30
C VAL A 58 8.54 2.60 11.67
N TYR A 59 8.08 3.85 11.54
CA TYR A 59 6.69 4.23 11.89
C TYR A 59 5.70 4.07 10.74
N LEU A 60 6.17 3.78 9.52
CA LEU A 60 5.32 3.59 8.35
C LEU A 60 4.52 2.28 8.45
N SER A 61 5.11 1.22 9.03
CA SER A 61 4.41 -0.04 9.30
C SER A 61 3.27 0.12 10.30
N VAL A 62 3.44 0.98 11.31
CA VAL A 62 2.41 1.29 12.32
C VAL A 62 1.28 2.13 11.70
N GLY A 63 1.60 3.10 10.84
CA GLY A 63 0.58 3.85 10.10
C GLY A 63 -0.24 2.95 9.18
N LEU A 64 0.44 2.04 8.46
CA LEU A 64 -0.19 1.11 7.54
C LEU A 64 -1.11 0.12 8.25
N SER A 65 -0.74 -0.38 9.44
CA SER A 65 -1.60 -1.30 10.20
C SER A 65 -2.90 -0.64 10.66
N VAL A 66 -2.86 0.64 11.07
CA VAL A 66 -4.07 1.41 11.41
C VAL A 66 -4.99 1.56 10.20
N VAL A 67 -4.41 1.86 9.02
CA VAL A 67 -5.18 1.94 7.77
C VAL A 67 -5.80 0.58 7.43
N LEU A 68 -5.04 -0.51 7.54
CA LEU A 68 -5.54 -1.88 7.25
C LEU A 68 -6.70 -2.28 8.16
N VAL A 69 -6.61 -1.98 9.46
CA VAL A 69 -7.72 -2.24 10.40
C VAL A 69 -8.95 -1.42 10.02
N PHE A 70 -8.79 -0.14 9.69
CA PHE A 70 -9.90 0.71 9.29
C PHE A 70 -10.54 0.27 7.97
N VAL A 71 -9.73 0.00 6.95
CA VAL A 71 -10.19 -0.44 5.62
C VAL A 71 -10.85 -1.81 5.71
N GLY A 72 -10.26 -2.75 6.46
CA GLY A 72 -10.84 -4.07 6.70
C GLY A 72 -12.20 -3.99 7.41
N ALA A 73 -12.30 -3.19 8.47
CA ALA A 73 -13.57 -2.96 9.17
C ALA A 73 -14.62 -2.32 8.25
N LYS A 74 -14.22 -1.36 7.41
CA LYS A 74 -15.10 -0.72 6.43
C LYS A 74 -15.59 -1.72 5.37
N PHE A 75 -14.71 -2.55 4.81
CA PHE A 75 -15.08 -3.57 3.81
C PHE A 75 -16.06 -4.60 4.39
N PHE A 76 -15.79 -5.08 5.61
CA PHE A 76 -16.69 -5.99 6.32
C PHE A 76 -18.07 -5.37 6.55
N TYR A 77 -18.13 -4.10 6.94
CA TYR A 77 -19.37 -3.36 7.10
C TYR A 77 -20.11 -3.16 5.76
N SER A 78 -19.40 -2.85 4.68
CA SER A 78 -20.01 -2.67 3.36
C SER A 78 -20.55 -3.97 2.76
N GLY A 79 -19.97 -5.13 3.09
CA GLY A 79 -20.42 -6.43 2.61
C GLY A 79 -21.66 -6.98 3.31
N ILE A 80 -21.99 -6.49 4.52
CA ILE A 80 -23.14 -6.97 5.31
C ILE A 80 -24.38 -6.09 5.12
N PHE A 81 -24.21 -4.78 4.91
CA PHE A 81 -25.32 -3.82 4.95
C PHE A 81 -25.78 -3.30 3.59
N ASP A 82 -25.21 -3.75 2.46
CA ASP A 82 -25.49 -3.30 1.07
C ASP A 82 -25.49 -1.77 0.87
N ALA A 83 -24.99 -1.02 1.85
CA ALA A 83 -24.84 0.41 1.81
C ALA A 83 -23.52 0.73 1.11
N LYS A 84 -23.59 1.13 -0.17
CA LYS A 84 -22.45 1.68 -0.93
C LYS A 84 -21.86 2.87 -0.15
N VAL A 85 -20.87 2.62 0.70
CA VAL A 85 -20.18 3.68 1.40
C VAL A 85 -19.47 4.55 0.34
N PRO A 86 -19.84 5.83 0.19
CA PRO A 86 -19.33 6.66 -0.89
C PRO A 86 -17.80 6.78 -0.78
N ILE A 87 -17.13 6.49 -1.89
CA ILE A 87 -15.67 6.57 -2.05
C ILE A 87 -15.12 7.93 -1.57
N TRP A 88 -15.90 8.99 -1.76
CA TRP A 88 -15.63 10.37 -1.34
C TRP A 88 -15.35 10.54 0.15
N VAL A 89 -15.82 9.65 1.03
CA VAL A 89 -15.57 9.74 2.48
C VAL A 89 -14.35 8.90 2.89
N SER A 90 -14.13 7.74 2.26
CA SER A 90 -12.96 6.91 2.59
C SER A 90 -11.65 7.45 2.04
N LEU A 91 -11.68 8.07 0.86
CA LEU A 91 -10.47 8.61 0.23
C LEU A 91 -9.77 9.67 1.11
N PRO A 92 -10.46 10.71 1.62
CA PRO A 92 -9.82 11.72 2.47
C PRO A 92 -9.40 11.16 3.83
N PHE A 93 -10.13 10.18 4.39
CA PHE A 93 -9.74 9.53 5.64
C PHE A 93 -8.41 8.77 5.49
N ILE A 94 -8.31 7.91 4.47
CA ILE A 94 -7.07 7.16 4.19
C ILE A 94 -5.93 8.13 3.87
N ALA A 95 -6.18 9.13 3.01
CA ALA A 95 -5.19 10.14 2.66
C ALA A 95 -4.67 10.90 3.90
N THR A 96 -5.56 11.23 4.84
CA THR A 96 -5.18 11.93 6.08
C THR A 96 -4.37 11.05 7.00
N VAL A 97 -4.76 9.79 7.21
CA VAL A 97 -4.00 8.85 8.06
C VAL A 97 -2.62 8.58 7.47
N VAL A 98 -2.52 8.41 6.15
CA VAL A 98 -1.24 8.24 5.45
C VAL A 98 -0.39 9.51 5.54
N ALA A 99 -0.97 10.69 5.28
CA ALA A 99 -0.25 11.96 5.40
C ALA A 99 0.28 12.20 6.82
N VAL A 100 -0.52 11.91 7.85
CA VAL A 100 -0.13 12.04 9.26
C VAL A 100 0.98 11.05 9.62
N SER A 101 0.88 9.79 9.18
CA SER A 101 1.93 8.79 9.44
C SER A 101 3.25 9.14 8.76
N ILE A 102 3.21 9.64 7.52
CA ILE A 102 4.39 10.13 6.79
C ILE A 102 4.98 11.35 7.51
N ALA A 103 4.15 12.32 7.90
CA ALA A 103 4.58 13.52 8.61
C ALA A 103 5.22 13.18 9.97
N ALA A 104 4.61 12.27 10.74
CA ALA A 104 5.15 11.78 12.00
C ALA A 104 6.48 11.02 11.81
N SER A 105 6.57 10.19 10.78
CA SER A 105 7.81 9.45 10.44
C SER A 105 8.93 10.42 10.02
N LEU A 106 8.62 11.45 9.24
CA LEU A 106 9.60 12.47 8.83
C LEU A 106 10.04 13.34 10.00
N TYR A 107 9.11 13.76 10.87
CA TYR A 107 9.42 14.58 12.03
C TYR A 107 10.38 13.87 13.00
N LYS A 108 10.17 12.56 13.20
CA LYS A 108 11.02 11.76 14.08
C LYS A 108 12.36 11.37 13.43
N THR A 109 12.39 11.05 12.14
CA THR A 109 13.65 10.77 11.41
C THR A 109 14.53 12.02 11.26
N ARG A 110 13.97 13.23 11.40
CA ARG A 110 14.74 14.49 11.44
C ARG A 110 15.37 14.78 12.82
N GLY A 111 14.94 14.09 13.88
CA GLY A 111 15.47 14.23 15.24
C GLY A 111 16.58 13.23 15.63
N GLY A 112 16.93 12.27 14.76
CA GLY A 112 17.95 11.24 15.01
C GLY A 112 19.30 11.47 14.31
N GLY A 113 19.55 12.68 13.77
CA GLY A 113 20.76 13.04 13.04
C GLY A 113 21.82 13.78 13.86
N SER A 114 21.86 13.60 15.18
CA SER A 114 22.95 14.14 16.00
C SER A 114 23.27 13.20 17.15
N ARG A 115 24.09 12.19 16.86
CA ARG A 115 25.29 11.78 17.60
C ARG A 115 25.87 10.52 16.98
#